data_AF-A0A938G2B7-F1
#
_entry.id   AF-A0A938G2B7-F1
#
_cell.length_a   1.000
_cell.length_b   1.000
_cell.length_c   1.000
_cell.angle_alpha   90.00
_cell.angle_beta   90.00
_cell.angle_gamma   90.00
#
_symmetry.space_group_name_H-M   'P 1'
#
loop_
_entity.id
_entity.type
_entity.pdbx_description
1 polymer ?
#
loop_
_entity_poly.entity_id
_entity_poly.type
_entity_poly.pdbx_seq_one_letter_code
_entity_poly.pdbx_strand_id
1 'polypeptide(L)'
;MASDVASEVVVKFLKNAEAIMVKYPDPIVFARAVTKTTAIDYRRKLAAQRGEGARQARRVVSGDSHDDDQVSAFATSENAVLDFADDVANKLDAEYLLEQIALGIPADEFEALYLTEVLGLTDAEAGELVGVRRECINRRKNRAKAHLEGRDA
;
A
#
# COMPACT_ATOMS: atom_id res chain seq x y z
N MET A 1 3.25 1.58 -16.22
CA MET A 1 2.62 1.59 -14.89
C MET A 1 1.25 2.27 -14.88
N ALA A 2 1.13 3.56 -15.23
CA ALA A 2 -0.18 4.24 -15.21
C ALA A 2 -1.21 3.61 -16.18
N SER A 3 -0.77 3.22 -17.38
CA SER A 3 -1.57 2.48 -18.37
C SER A 3 -2.02 1.09 -17.89
N ASP A 4 -1.18 0.42 -17.10
CA ASP A 4 -1.44 -0.92 -16.59
C ASP A 4 -2.46 -0.88 -15.45
N VAL A 5 -2.33 0.09 -14.55
CA VAL A 5 -3.32 0.35 -13.50
C VAL A 5 -4.66 0.73 -14.11
N ALA A 6 -4.67 1.58 -15.15
CA ALA A 6 -5.89 1.94 -15.86
C ALA A 6 -6.57 0.72 -16.49
N SER A 7 -5.79 -0.14 -17.16
CA SER A 7 -6.27 -1.42 -17.71
C SER A 7 -6.90 -2.29 -16.63
N GLU A 8 -6.26 -2.38 -15.46
CA GLU A 8 -6.74 -3.24 -14.38
C GLU A 8 -8.00 -2.68 -13.68
N VAL A 9 -8.17 -1.36 -13.65
CA VAL A 9 -9.44 -0.71 -13.25
C VAL A 9 -10.55 -1.04 -14.25
N VAL A 10 -10.27 -1.01 -15.55
CA VAL A 10 -11.24 -1.40 -16.60
C VAL A 10 -11.63 -2.86 -16.46
N VAL A 11 -10.66 -3.75 -16.23
CA VAL A 11 -10.93 -5.18 -15.99
C VAL A 11 -11.80 -5.38 -14.75
N LYS A 12 -11.54 -4.66 -13.64
CA LYS A 12 -12.38 -4.70 -12.43
C LYS A 12 -13.80 -4.24 -12.72
N PHE A 13 -13.98 -3.19 -13.52
CA PHE A 13 -15.29 -2.70 -13.95
C PHE A 13 -16.04 -3.76 -14.77
N LEU A 14 -15.42 -4.27 -15.82
CA LEU A 14 -16.04 -5.22 -16.75
C LEU A 14 -16.44 -6.54 -16.07
N LYS A 15 -15.73 -6.97 -15.03
CA LYS A 15 -16.07 -8.19 -14.28
C LYS A 15 -17.40 -8.10 -13.53
N ASN A 16 -17.85 -6.90 -13.12
CA ASN A 16 -19.05 -6.71 -12.30
C ASN A 16 -19.80 -5.42 -12.66
N ALA A 17 -19.92 -5.13 -13.96
CA ALA A 17 -20.40 -3.83 -14.45
C ALA A 17 -21.80 -3.46 -13.91
N GLU A 18 -22.75 -4.40 -13.91
CA GLU A 18 -24.11 -4.14 -13.43
C GLU A 18 -24.15 -3.71 -11.95
N ALA A 19 -23.51 -4.49 -11.06
CA ALA A 19 -23.48 -4.19 -9.64
C ALA A 19 -22.71 -2.89 -9.34
N ILE A 20 -21.65 -2.60 -10.11
CA ILE A 20 -20.88 -1.37 -9.97
C ILE A 20 -21.69 -0.16 -10.41
N MET A 21 -22.39 -0.24 -11.55
CA MET A 21 -23.22 0.85 -12.07
C MET A 21 -24.41 1.17 -11.17
N VAL A 22 -24.97 0.17 -10.45
CA VAL A 22 -25.99 0.42 -9.41
C VAL A 22 -25.41 1.26 -8.26
N LYS A 23 -24.17 0.99 -7.84
CA LYS A 23 -23.52 1.71 -6.73
C LYS A 23 -22.91 3.05 -7.16
N TYR A 24 -22.42 3.12 -8.39
CA TYR A 24 -21.76 4.27 -8.99
C TYR A 24 -22.32 4.49 -10.40
N PRO A 25 -23.42 5.25 -10.52
CA PRO A 25 -24.03 5.54 -11.81
C PRO A 25 -23.08 6.31 -12.77
N ASP A 26 -22.13 7.06 -12.21
CA ASP A 26 -21.04 7.70 -12.95
C ASP A 26 -19.77 6.84 -12.90
N PRO A 27 -19.29 6.31 -14.05
CA PRO A 27 -18.08 5.51 -14.12
C PRO A 27 -16.80 6.28 -13.74
N ILE A 28 -16.78 7.62 -13.85
CA ILE A 28 -15.64 8.44 -13.43
C ILE A 28 -15.49 8.40 -11.90
N VAL A 29 -16.61 8.43 -11.18
CA VAL A 29 -16.63 8.33 -9.71
C VAL A 29 -16.12 6.96 -9.27
N PHE A 30 -16.54 5.89 -9.96
CA PHE A 30 -16.01 4.54 -9.72
C PHE A 30 -14.49 4.47 -9.94
N ALA A 31 -14.01 4.97 -11.09
CA ALA A 31 -12.59 4.95 -11.43
C ALA A 31 -11.77 5.61 -10.32
N ARG A 32 -12.12 6.84 -9.92
CA ARG A 32 -11.44 7.57 -8.84
C ARG A 32 -11.43 6.81 -7.51
N ALA A 33 -12.54 6.18 -7.15
CA ALA A 33 -12.65 5.42 -5.90
C ALA A 33 -11.74 4.19 -5.86
N VAL A 34 -11.44 3.58 -7.02
CA VAL A 34 -10.77 2.28 -7.12
C VAL A 34 -9.34 2.38 -7.66
N THR A 35 -8.93 3.52 -8.24
CA THR A 35 -7.57 3.70 -8.79
C THR A 35 -6.50 3.46 -7.74
N LYS A 36 -6.61 4.07 -6.54
CA LYS A 36 -5.58 3.95 -5.50
C LYS A 36 -5.38 2.50 -5.06
N THR A 37 -6.47 1.80 -4.73
CA THR A 37 -6.40 0.40 -4.29
C THR A 37 -5.90 -0.51 -5.41
N THR A 38 -6.30 -0.25 -6.66
CA THR A 38 -5.82 -1.01 -7.82
C THR A 38 -4.34 -0.79 -8.11
N ALA A 39 -3.82 0.43 -7.91
CA ALA A 39 -2.39 0.70 -8.01
C ALA A 39 -1.59 -0.09 -6.96
N ILE A 40 -2.09 -0.16 -5.72
CA ILE A 40 -1.49 -0.95 -4.65
C ILE A 40 -1.52 -2.44 -5.03
N ASP A 41 -2.68 -2.99 -5.41
CA ASP A 41 -2.81 -4.39 -5.82
C ASP A 41 -1.86 -4.75 -6.97
N TYR A 42 -1.77 -3.88 -7.97
CA TYR A 42 -0.88 -4.05 -9.11
C TYR A 42 0.59 -4.09 -8.67
N ARG A 43 1.02 -3.17 -7.80
CA ARG A 43 2.37 -3.17 -7.23
C ARG A 43 2.64 -4.46 -6.43
N ARG A 44 1.68 -4.95 -5.65
CA ARG A 44 1.78 -6.22 -4.91
C ARG A 44 1.96 -7.41 -5.84
N LYS A 45 1.22 -7.44 -6.95
CA LYS A 45 1.31 -8.49 -7.97
C LYS A 45 2.70 -8.48 -8.64
N LEU A 46 3.22 -7.31 -9.00
CA LEU A 46 4.58 -7.17 -9.54
C LEU A 46 5.65 -7.57 -8.53
N ALA A 47 5.51 -7.19 -7.25
CA ALA A 47 6.42 -7.61 -6.20
C ALA A 47 6.42 -9.13 -6.01
N ALA A 48 5.24 -9.76 -5.99
CA ALA A 48 5.13 -11.21 -5.93
C ALA A 48 5.78 -11.91 -7.14
N GLN A 49 5.60 -11.37 -8.36
CA GLN A 49 6.24 -11.89 -9.57
C GLN A 49 7.78 -11.77 -9.54
N ARG A 50 8.30 -10.70 -8.94
CA ARG A 50 9.74 -10.48 -8.74
C ARG A 50 10.34 -11.30 -7.58
N GLY A 51 9.55 -12.18 -6.95
CA GLY A 51 10.00 -12.96 -5.79
C GLY A 51 10.07 -12.16 -4.49
N GLU A 52 9.65 -10.89 -4.49
CA GLU A 52 9.70 -10.01 -3.31
C GLU A 52 8.58 -10.33 -2.28
N GLY A 53 7.65 -11.20 -2.66
CA GLY A 53 6.38 -11.39 -1.95
C GLY A 53 5.47 -10.16 -2.08
N ALA A 54 4.18 -10.33 -1.83
CA ALA A 54 3.19 -9.29 -2.07
C ALA A 54 3.43 -8.01 -1.24
N ARG A 55 4.11 -8.09 -0.10
CA ARG A 55 4.41 -6.97 0.79
C ARG A 55 5.89 -6.55 0.77
N GLN A 56 6.67 -7.04 -0.19
CA GLN A 56 8.11 -6.73 -0.32
C GLN A 56 8.96 -7.12 0.91
N ALA A 57 8.46 -8.02 1.76
CA ALA A 57 9.12 -8.39 3.03
C ALA A 57 10.22 -9.45 2.87
N ARG A 58 10.39 -10.01 1.67
CA ARG A 58 11.44 -11.00 1.36
C ARG A 58 11.90 -10.76 -0.08
N ARG A 59 12.97 -11.40 -0.53
CA ARG A 59 13.30 -11.46 -1.96
C ARG A 59 13.83 -12.86 -2.27
N VAL A 60 13.08 -13.62 -3.06
CA VAL A 60 13.48 -14.94 -3.54
C VAL A 60 14.11 -14.75 -4.91
N VAL A 61 15.39 -15.09 -4.99
CA VAL A 61 16.21 -14.90 -6.18
C VAL A 61 16.75 -16.28 -6.59
N SER A 62 16.73 -16.59 -7.88
CA SER A 62 17.38 -17.80 -8.37
C SER A 62 18.90 -17.65 -8.21
N GLY A 63 19.57 -18.70 -7.75
CA GLY A 63 21.03 -18.68 -7.61
C GLY A 63 21.78 -18.40 -8.92
N ASP A 64 21.11 -18.63 -10.04
CA ASP A 64 21.63 -18.43 -11.41
C ASP A 64 21.08 -17.15 -12.07
N SER A 65 20.38 -16.31 -11.31
CA SER A 65 19.95 -15.00 -11.83
C SER A 65 21.14 -14.06 -11.89
N HIS A 66 21.22 -13.35 -12.99
CA HIS A 66 22.26 -12.37 -13.25
C HIS A 66 21.61 -10.99 -13.34
N ASP A 67 22.28 -9.96 -12.85
CA ASP A 67 21.88 -8.57 -13.10
C ASP A 67 22.15 -8.19 -14.57
N ASP A 68 21.73 -7.00 -15.01
CA ASP A 68 21.93 -6.52 -16.40
C ASP A 68 23.40 -6.55 -16.85
N ASP A 69 24.35 -6.48 -15.90
CA ASP A 69 25.80 -6.59 -16.12
C ASP A 69 26.34 -8.05 -16.14
N GLN A 70 25.45 -9.05 -16.21
CA GLN A 70 25.78 -10.48 -16.12
C GLN A 70 26.54 -10.86 -14.84
N VAL A 71 26.29 -10.14 -13.75
CA VAL A 71 26.85 -10.47 -12.43
C VAL A 71 25.85 -11.36 -11.72
N SER A 72 26.29 -12.56 -11.29
CA SER A 72 25.46 -13.47 -10.50
C SER A 72 24.95 -12.76 -9.26
N ALA A 73 23.68 -12.99 -8.90
CA ALA A 73 23.05 -12.45 -7.70
C ALA A 73 23.86 -12.72 -6.42
N PHE A 74 24.66 -13.80 -6.37
CA PHE A 74 25.59 -14.07 -5.28
C PHE A 74 26.73 -13.03 -5.20
N ALA A 75 27.34 -12.69 -6.34
CA ALA A 75 28.40 -11.69 -6.41
C ALA A 75 27.90 -10.26 -6.15
N THR A 76 26.64 -9.95 -6.50
CA THR A 76 25.99 -8.68 -6.16
C THR A 76 25.70 -8.58 -4.66
N SER A 77 25.35 -9.70 -4.01
CA SER A 77 25.08 -9.72 -2.56
C SER A 77 26.33 -9.49 -1.70
N GLU A 78 27.52 -9.92 -2.17
CA GLU A 78 28.80 -9.67 -1.50
C GLU A 78 29.25 -8.20 -1.61
N ASN A 79 28.79 -7.46 -2.62
CA ASN A 79 29.21 -6.09 -2.90
C ASN A 79 28.13 -5.03 -2.61
N ALA A 80 26.96 -5.44 -2.11
CA ALA A 80 25.91 -4.52 -1.69
C ALA A 80 26.32 -3.82 -0.37
N VAL A 81 27.16 -2.79 -0.48
CA VAL A 81 27.30 -1.79 0.58
C VAL A 81 25.97 -1.05 0.63
N LEU A 82 25.09 -1.47 1.54
CA LEU A 82 23.90 -0.71 1.89
C LEU A 82 24.36 0.67 2.34
N ASP A 83 23.91 1.72 1.66
CA ASP A 83 24.12 3.09 2.11
C ASP A 83 23.23 3.35 3.33
N PHE A 84 23.71 2.92 4.48
CA PHE A 84 22.97 2.98 5.74
C PHE A 84 22.68 4.42 6.18
N ALA A 85 23.48 5.40 5.74
CA ALA A 85 23.37 6.77 6.24
C ALA A 85 22.09 7.45 5.73
N ASP A 86 21.84 7.39 4.42
CA ASP A 86 20.64 7.98 3.82
C ASP A 86 19.37 7.20 4.21
N ASP A 87 19.44 5.88 4.34
CA ASP A 87 18.29 5.06 4.72
C ASP A 87 17.89 5.26 6.21
N VAL A 88 18.86 5.57 7.08
CA VAL A 88 18.61 5.88 8.50
C VAL A 88 18.05 7.29 8.68
N ALA A 89 18.59 8.29 7.97
CA ALA A 89 18.09 9.67 8.05
C ALA A 89 16.62 9.77 7.60
N ASN A 90 16.28 9.12 6.48
CA ASN A 90 14.90 9.08 5.99
C ASN A 90 13.94 8.34 6.94
N LYS A 91 14.42 7.29 7.64
CA LYS A 91 13.61 6.57 8.65
C LYS A 91 13.35 7.40 9.89
N LEU A 92 14.35 8.14 10.38
CA LEU A 92 14.21 9.02 11.54
C LEU A 92 13.22 10.17 11.27
N ASP A 93 13.30 10.78 10.09
CA ASP A 93 12.35 11.83 9.70
C ASP A 93 10.93 11.29 9.55
N ALA A 94 10.78 10.07 8.98
CA ALA A 94 9.48 9.42 8.87
C ALA A 94 8.89 9.03 10.25
N GLU A 95 9.71 8.53 11.18
CA GLU A 95 9.30 8.24 12.55
C GLU A 95 8.85 9.51 13.28
N TYR A 96 9.62 10.59 13.15
CA TYR A 96 9.29 11.87 13.77
C TYR A 96 7.96 12.45 13.25
N LEU A 97 7.72 12.38 11.93
CA LEU A 97 6.45 12.79 11.33
C LEU A 97 5.27 11.91 11.78
N LEU A 98 5.48 10.60 11.91
CA LEU A 98 4.47 9.68 12.43
C LEU A 98 4.14 9.96 13.89
N GLU A 99 5.14 10.29 14.71
CA GLU A 99 4.95 10.64 16.13
C GLU A 99 4.15 11.95 16.27
N GLN A 100 4.43 12.96 15.46
CA GLN A 100 3.64 14.19 15.42
C GLN A 100 2.17 13.93 15.02
N ILE A 101 1.94 13.05 14.05
CA ILE A 101 0.60 12.66 13.62
C ILE A 101 -0.12 11.87 14.74
N ALA A 102 0.58 10.96 15.42
CA ALA A 102 0.01 10.14 16.49
C ALA A 102 -0.48 10.98 17.68
N LEU A 103 0.18 12.11 17.99
CA LEU A 103 -0.22 13.02 19.07
C LEU A 103 -1.56 13.73 18.82
N GLY A 104 -1.98 13.88 17.55
CA GLY A 104 -3.19 14.59 17.18
C GLY A 104 -4.42 13.72 16.91
N ILE A 105 -4.28 12.39 16.95
CA ILE A 105 -5.30 11.44 16.50
C ILE A 105 -5.55 10.39 17.60
N PRO A 106 -6.81 10.01 17.88
CA PRO A 106 -7.11 8.91 18.79
C PRO A 106 -6.40 7.61 18.38
N ALA A 107 -5.92 6.84 19.37
CA ALA A 107 -5.06 5.68 19.12
C ALA A 107 -5.70 4.62 18.20
N ASP A 108 -7.00 4.38 18.29
CA ASP A 108 -7.71 3.40 17.44
C ASP A 108 -7.88 3.89 16.00
N GLU A 109 -7.92 5.21 15.80
CA GLU A 109 -7.98 5.85 14.49
C GLU A 109 -6.61 5.91 13.82
N PHE A 110 -5.58 6.23 14.60
CA PHE A 110 -4.20 6.16 14.16
C PHE A 110 -3.81 4.72 13.80
N GLU A 111 -4.19 3.72 14.60
CA GLU A 111 -3.95 2.31 14.31
C GLU A 111 -4.58 1.91 12.97
N ALA A 112 -5.85 2.27 12.72
CA ALA A 112 -6.51 2.00 11.45
C ALA A 112 -5.81 2.69 10.26
N LEU A 113 -5.34 3.93 10.44
CA LEU A 113 -4.60 4.67 9.43
C LEU A 113 -3.24 4.02 9.15
N TYR A 114 -2.47 3.70 10.19
CA TYR A 114 -1.15 3.08 10.11
C TYR A 114 -1.21 1.73 9.40
N LEU A 115 -2.12 0.85 9.83
CA LEU A 115 -2.28 -0.47 9.23
C LEU A 115 -2.60 -0.40 7.73
N THR A 116 -3.43 0.57 7.31
CA THR A 116 -3.92 0.63 5.93
C THR A 116 -3.05 1.48 5.00
N GLU A 117 -2.50 2.59 5.48
CA GLU A 117 -1.74 3.54 4.68
C GLU A 117 -0.23 3.33 4.79
N VAL A 118 0.28 2.88 5.94
CA VAL A 118 1.73 2.61 6.14
C VAL A 118 2.06 1.16 5.86
N LEU A 119 1.37 0.21 6.51
CA LEU A 119 1.58 -1.23 6.26
C LEU A 119 0.85 -1.72 4.99
N GLY A 120 0.02 -0.88 4.39
CA GLY A 120 -0.69 -1.15 3.15
C GLY A 120 -1.80 -2.19 3.25
N LEU A 121 -2.21 -2.63 4.44
CA LEU A 121 -3.25 -3.66 4.61
C LEU A 121 -4.58 -3.19 4.02
N THR A 122 -5.35 -4.13 3.48
CA THR A 122 -6.76 -3.85 3.14
C THR A 122 -7.58 -3.65 4.42
N ASP A 123 -8.71 -2.95 4.32
CA ASP A 123 -9.61 -2.74 5.47
C ASP A 123 -10.08 -4.06 6.10
N ALA A 124 -10.17 -5.13 5.30
CA ALA A 124 -10.52 -6.47 5.77
C ALA A 124 -9.36 -7.12 6.54
N GLU A 125 -8.15 -7.13 5.97
CA GLU A 125 -6.96 -7.66 6.63
C GLU A 125 -6.64 -6.91 7.94
N ALA A 126 -6.75 -5.58 7.94
CA ALA A 126 -6.58 -4.77 9.14
C ALA A 126 -7.67 -5.07 10.18
N GLY A 127 -8.90 -5.33 9.74
CA GLY A 127 -9.99 -5.72 10.62
C GLY A 127 -9.74 -7.08 11.27
N GLU A 128 -9.29 -8.07 10.50
CA GLU A 128 -8.91 -9.39 11.01
C GLU A 128 -7.77 -9.29 12.03
N LEU A 129 -6.77 -8.43 11.78
CA LEU A 129 -5.63 -8.24 12.68
C LEU A 129 -6.05 -7.65 14.03
N VAL A 130 -6.96 -6.66 14.03
CA VAL A 130 -7.41 -5.94 15.23
C VAL A 130 -8.65 -6.59 15.88
N GLY A 131 -9.26 -7.58 15.22
CA GLY A 131 -10.46 -8.27 15.70
C GLY A 131 -11.76 -7.48 15.51
N VAL A 132 -11.85 -6.63 14.49
CA VAL A 132 -13.03 -5.81 14.18
C VAL A 132 -13.48 -6.00 12.73
N ARG A 133 -14.73 -5.64 12.42
CA ARG A 133 -15.23 -5.67 11.03
C ARG A 133 -14.53 -4.61 10.17
N ARG A 134 -14.38 -4.89 8.86
CA ARG A 134 -13.78 -3.96 7.89
C ARG A 134 -14.45 -2.57 7.88
N GLU A 135 -15.75 -2.49 8.12
CA GLU A 135 -16.49 -1.22 8.18
C GLU A 135 -16.07 -0.36 9.38
N CYS A 136 -15.61 -0.98 10.47
CA CYS A 136 -15.05 -0.27 11.62
C CYS A 136 -13.71 0.37 11.27
N ILE A 137 -12.80 -0.40 10.66
CA ILE A 137 -11.51 0.10 10.16
C ILE A 137 -11.72 1.26 9.19
N ASN A 138 -12.63 1.10 8.22
CA ASN A 138 -12.90 2.15 7.24
C ASN A 138 -13.38 3.45 7.91
N ARG A 139 -14.28 3.38 8.90
CA ARG A 139 -14.74 4.55 9.66
C ARG A 139 -13.61 5.21 10.45
N ARG A 140 -12.85 4.43 11.23
CA ARG A 140 -11.70 4.92 12.01
C ARG A 140 -10.67 5.61 11.13
N LYS A 141 -10.30 4.99 10.01
CA LYS A 141 -9.41 5.55 9.00
C LYS A 141 -9.92 6.88 8.42
N ASN A 142 -11.21 6.99 8.13
CA ASN A 142 -11.76 8.23 7.57
C ASN A 142 -11.80 9.36 8.61
N ARG A 143 -12.04 9.06 9.89
CA ARG A 143 -11.96 10.05 10.98
C ARG A 143 -10.52 10.51 11.22
N ALA A 144 -9.55 9.59 11.23
CA ALA A 144 -8.13 9.93 11.25
C ALA A 144 -7.74 10.91 10.12
N LYS A 145 -8.27 10.71 8.91
CA LYS A 145 -8.04 11.62 7.78
C LYS A 145 -8.71 12.98 7.97
N ALA A 146 -9.90 13.04 8.57
CA ALA A 146 -10.56 14.30 8.88
C ALA A 146 -9.75 15.14 9.87
N HIS A 147 -9.17 14.50 10.90
CA HIS A 147 -8.25 15.14 11.84
C HIS A 147 -7.02 15.72 11.13
N LEU A 148 -6.40 14.95 10.22
CA LEU A 148 -5.24 15.39 9.44
C LEU A 148 -5.53 16.53 8.48
N GLU A 149 -6.73 16.57 7.90
CA GLU A 149 -7.17 17.63 6.98
C GLU A 149 -7.63 18.90 7.70
N GLY A 150 -7.60 18.92 9.05
CA GLY A 150 -8.06 20.06 9.86
C GLY A 150 -9.57 20.31 9.75
N ARG A 151 -10.36 19.29 9.37
CA ARG A 151 -11.82 19.41 9.19
C ARG A 151 -12.62 19.33 10.50
N ASP A 152 -11.93 19.03 11.60
CA ASP A 152 -12.49 18.97 12.96
C ASP A 152 -12.07 20.16 13.84
N ALA A 153 -11.59 21.26 13.24
CA ALA A 153 -11.28 22.53 13.90
C ALA A 153 -12.38 23.59 13.69
#